data_AF-A0AAN8ZYM2-F1
#
_entry.id   AF-A0AAN8ZYM2-F1
#
_cell.length_a   1.000
_cell.length_b   1.000
_cell.length_c   1.000
_cell.angle_alpha   90.00
_cell.angle_beta   90.00
_cell.angle_gamma   90.00
#
_symmetry.space_group_name_H-M   'P 1'
#
loop_
_entity.id
_entity.type
_entity.pdbx_description
1 polymer ?
#
loop_
_entity_poly.entity_id
_entity_poly.type
_entity_poly.pdbx_seq_one_letter_code
_entity_poly.pdbx_strand_id
1 'polypeptide(L)'
;MASCIVQLHYMTGCNGNSCFYGKGKKSVYDQVMKSPVAQPQLSRSRDSLDLDEEVVGHFFEFTRQVIYGDHRSKTMAEAHTKKWKSIKNKSFLHLPPDADSLCQHCLRPNYLAYLMWHPFLKHHPSPIGHCWELVDGRCRPVRHTQPALPKHLPSPSPAEASEEAEIDYDDGKDDDVNQNALIRTDHVSQCHDNMQHNTKRKM
;
A
#
# COMPACT_ATOMS: atom_id res chain seq x y z
N MET A 1 5.53 -15.67 -2.58
CA MET A 1 6.03 -14.48 -3.31
C MET A 1 5.62 -14.39 -4.78
N ALA A 2 5.90 -15.40 -5.62
CA ALA A 2 5.50 -15.32 -7.04
C ALA A 2 3.99 -15.04 -7.22
N SER A 3 3.17 -15.51 -6.29
CA SER A 3 1.72 -15.30 -6.27
C SER A 3 1.27 -13.85 -6.05
N CYS A 4 2.01 -13.04 -5.31
CA CYS A 4 1.59 -11.68 -4.92
C CYS A 4 2.39 -10.55 -5.58
N ILE A 5 3.47 -10.85 -6.31
CA ILE A 5 4.35 -9.82 -6.89
C ILE A 5 3.65 -8.92 -7.91
N VAL A 6 2.69 -9.47 -8.66
CA VAL A 6 1.89 -8.74 -9.65
C VAL A 6 1.01 -7.72 -8.95
N GLN A 7 0.26 -8.16 -7.94
CA GLN A 7 -0.61 -7.28 -7.16
C GLN A 7 0.21 -6.20 -6.45
N LEU A 8 1.33 -6.60 -5.83
CA LEU A 8 2.25 -5.69 -5.18
C LEU A 8 2.79 -4.64 -6.16
N HIS A 9 3.17 -5.04 -7.37
CA HIS A 9 3.65 -4.13 -8.40
C HIS A 9 2.60 -3.05 -8.73
N TYR A 10 1.36 -3.46 -8.97
CA TYR A 10 0.29 -2.54 -9.31
C TYR A 10 -0.13 -1.65 -8.13
N MET A 11 -0.22 -2.17 -6.91
CA MET A 11 -0.56 -1.39 -5.72
C MET A 11 0.53 -0.37 -5.32
N THR A 12 1.80 -0.69 -5.56
CA THR A 12 2.93 0.19 -5.20
C THR A 12 3.39 1.09 -6.35
N GLY A 13 2.51 1.35 -7.31
CA GLY A 13 2.73 2.30 -8.40
C GLY A 13 3.18 1.70 -9.72
N CYS A 14 2.45 1.96 -10.79
CA CYS A 14 2.79 1.61 -12.17
C CYS A 14 2.19 2.68 -13.10
N ASN A 15 2.24 2.49 -14.42
CA ASN A 15 1.64 3.42 -15.35
C ASN A 15 0.10 3.55 -15.18
N GLY A 16 -0.57 2.50 -14.68
CA GLY A 16 -2.02 2.46 -14.50
C GLY A 16 -2.53 2.77 -13.07
N ASN A 17 -1.64 2.86 -12.08
CA ASN A 17 -2.00 3.16 -10.69
C ASN A 17 -0.87 3.92 -10.01
N SER A 18 -1.16 5.00 -9.30
CA SER A 18 -0.16 5.75 -8.53
C SER A 18 0.39 4.92 -7.36
N CYS A 19 1.57 5.27 -6.85
CA CYS A 19 2.07 4.73 -5.58
C CYS A 19 1.48 5.48 -4.39
N PHE A 20 1.62 4.90 -3.19
CA PHE A 20 1.46 5.63 -1.94
C PHE A 20 2.65 6.59 -1.75
N TYR A 21 2.36 7.81 -1.27
CA TYR A 21 3.38 8.85 -1.13
C TYR A 21 4.51 8.42 -0.18
N GLY A 22 5.76 8.57 -0.62
CA GLY A 22 6.94 8.18 0.17
C GLY A 22 7.13 6.67 0.34
N LYS A 23 6.39 5.83 -0.42
CA LYS A 23 6.45 4.37 -0.29
C LYS A 23 6.96 3.76 -1.59
N GLY A 24 8.22 3.34 -1.58
CA GLY A 24 8.88 2.71 -2.72
C GLY A 24 8.59 1.21 -2.83
N LYS A 25 8.72 0.65 -4.03
CA LYS A 25 8.51 -0.79 -4.28
C LYS A 25 9.38 -1.66 -3.39
N LYS A 26 10.67 -1.32 -3.29
CA LYS A 26 11.64 -2.07 -2.49
C LYS A 26 11.29 -2.06 -1.01
N SER A 27 10.99 -0.88 -0.45
CA SER A 27 10.67 -0.78 0.99
C SER A 27 9.41 -1.57 1.34
N VAL A 28 8.37 -1.50 0.49
CA VAL A 28 7.14 -2.26 0.71
C VAL A 28 7.38 -3.75 0.51
N TYR A 29 8.16 -4.14 -0.51
CA TYR A 29 8.54 -5.54 -0.71
C TYR A 29 9.26 -6.11 0.51
N ASP A 30 10.24 -5.40 1.05
CA ASP A 30 11.00 -5.84 2.22
C ASP A 30 10.09 -6.01 3.45
N GLN A 31 9.02 -5.20 3.58
CA GLN A 31 8.00 -5.38 4.63
C GLN A 31 7.05 -6.55 4.36
N VAL A 32 6.62 -6.76 3.10
CA VAL A 32 5.80 -7.91 2.69
C VAL A 32 6.51 -9.22 2.99
N MET A 33 7.82 -9.28 2.76
CA MET A 33 8.63 -10.47 3.04
C MET A 33 8.69 -10.82 4.53
N LYS A 34 8.56 -9.83 5.40
CA LYS A 34 8.56 -10.00 6.86
C LYS A 34 7.15 -10.24 7.43
N SER A 35 6.11 -9.97 6.65
CA SER A 35 4.73 -10.06 7.10
C SER A 35 4.10 -11.42 6.76
N PRO A 36 3.68 -12.21 7.75
CA PRO A 36 3.02 -13.49 7.50
C PRO A 36 1.62 -13.31 6.89
N VAL A 37 1.01 -12.13 7.02
CA VAL A 37 -0.36 -11.84 6.56
C VAL A 37 -0.40 -11.16 5.18
N ALA A 38 0.64 -10.41 4.81
CA ALA A 38 0.63 -9.62 3.57
C ALA A 38 0.59 -10.49 2.29
N GLN A 39 1.30 -11.62 2.27
CA GLN A 39 1.33 -12.48 1.09
C GLN A 39 -0.04 -13.10 0.79
N PRO A 40 -0.75 -13.72 1.77
CA PRO A 40 -2.12 -14.18 1.57
C PRO A 40 -3.07 -13.08 1.10
N GLN A 41 -3.07 -11.91 1.77
CA GLN A 41 -3.94 -10.78 1.46
C GLN A 41 -3.78 -10.31 0.00
N LEU A 42 -2.55 -10.18 -0.49
CA LEU A 42 -2.26 -9.73 -1.86
C LEU A 42 -2.48 -10.81 -2.93
N SER A 43 -2.62 -12.08 -2.55
CA SER A 43 -2.72 -13.19 -3.52
C SER A 43 -4.14 -13.50 -3.99
N ARG A 44 -5.16 -13.05 -3.25
CA ARG A 44 -6.59 -13.32 -3.53
C ARG A 44 -7.19 -12.42 -4.63
N SER A 45 -6.53 -11.33 -4.98
CA SER A 45 -7.13 -10.24 -5.76
C SER A 45 -6.86 -10.30 -7.26
N ARG A 46 -7.24 -11.39 -7.92
CA ARG A 46 -7.00 -11.54 -9.38
C ARG A 46 -7.98 -12.46 -10.09
N ASP A 47 -8.72 -13.27 -9.34
CA ASP A 47 -9.59 -14.29 -9.91
C ASP A 47 -10.93 -13.69 -10.37
N SER A 48 -11.30 -12.52 -9.84
CA SER A 48 -12.53 -11.78 -10.15
C SER A 48 -12.25 -10.30 -10.31
N LEU A 49 -13.02 -9.65 -11.19
CA LEU A 49 -13.05 -8.18 -11.32
C LEU A 49 -13.74 -7.52 -10.13
N ASP A 50 -14.76 -8.18 -9.61
CA ASP A 50 -15.49 -7.74 -8.42
C ASP A 50 -14.73 -8.23 -7.19
N LEU A 51 -14.29 -7.27 -6.37
CA LEU A 51 -13.71 -7.56 -5.08
C LEU A 51 -14.83 -7.71 -4.05
N ASP A 52 -14.87 -8.86 -3.38
CA ASP A 52 -15.72 -9.01 -2.21
C ASP A 52 -15.22 -8.12 -1.04
N GLU A 53 -16.12 -7.84 -0.11
CA GLU A 53 -15.84 -6.96 1.03
C GLU A 53 -14.69 -7.51 1.91
N GLU A 54 -14.52 -8.84 1.95
CA GLU A 54 -13.43 -9.50 2.69
C GLU A 54 -12.06 -9.16 2.09
N VAL A 55 -11.91 -9.24 0.77
CA VAL A 55 -10.67 -8.89 0.05
C VAL A 55 -10.40 -7.39 0.14
N VAL A 56 -11.43 -6.54 0.08
CA VAL A 56 -11.27 -5.10 0.34
C VAL A 56 -10.76 -4.87 1.77
N GLY A 57 -11.33 -5.56 2.76
CA GLY A 57 -10.88 -5.52 4.16
C GLY A 57 -9.41 -5.93 4.31
N HIS A 58 -8.98 -6.98 3.61
CA HIS A 58 -7.58 -7.40 3.57
C HIS A 58 -6.64 -6.33 2.99
N PHE A 59 -7.08 -5.59 1.97
CA PHE A 59 -6.28 -4.49 1.45
C PHE A 59 -6.19 -3.29 2.39
N PHE A 60 -7.26 -3.04 3.15
CA PHE A 60 -7.26 -1.98 4.16
C PHE A 60 -6.28 -2.33 5.28
N GLU A 61 -6.34 -3.57 5.76
CA GLU A 61 -5.40 -4.08 6.75
C GLU A 61 -3.95 -4.02 6.24
N PHE A 62 -3.70 -4.50 5.02
CA PHE A 62 -2.40 -4.42 4.36
C PHE A 62 -1.89 -2.97 4.29
N THR A 63 -2.72 -2.04 3.84
CA THR A 63 -2.35 -0.63 3.71
C THR A 63 -2.01 -0.04 5.07
N ARG A 64 -2.85 -0.29 6.06
CA ARG A 64 -2.66 0.23 7.42
C ARG A 64 -1.37 -0.32 8.05
N GLN A 65 -1.20 -1.65 8.07
CA GLN A 65 -0.12 -2.32 8.79
C GLN A 65 1.21 -2.29 8.04
N VAL A 66 1.19 -2.51 6.73
CA VAL A 66 2.41 -2.60 5.93
C VAL A 66 2.79 -1.20 5.45
N ILE A 67 1.91 -0.54 4.70
CA ILE A 67 2.25 0.74 4.07
C ILE A 67 2.48 1.84 5.11
N TYR A 68 1.59 1.94 6.11
CA TYR A 68 1.65 3.01 7.11
C TYR A 68 2.18 2.60 8.48
N GLY A 69 2.43 1.31 8.73
CA GLY A 69 2.98 0.82 10.00
C GLY A 69 2.02 0.93 11.19
N ASP A 70 0.71 1.09 10.95
CA ASP A 70 -0.28 1.24 12.01
C ASP A 70 -0.98 -0.09 12.30
N HIS A 71 -0.53 -0.72 13.38
CA HIS A 71 -1.10 -1.99 13.86
C HIS A 71 -2.23 -1.80 14.88
N ARG A 72 -2.48 -0.57 15.36
CA ARG A 72 -3.40 -0.32 16.48
C ARG A 72 -4.78 0.16 16.05
N SER A 73 -4.84 1.06 15.06
CA SER A 73 -6.13 1.53 14.55
C SER A 73 -6.89 0.37 13.93
N LYS A 74 -8.22 0.33 14.01
CA LYS A 74 -9.06 -0.71 13.41
C LYS A 74 -9.56 -0.32 12.04
N THR A 75 -9.81 0.98 11.83
CA THR A 75 -10.34 1.52 10.58
C THR A 75 -9.34 2.47 9.89
N MET A 76 -9.55 2.75 8.61
CA MET A 76 -8.78 3.77 7.89
C MET A 76 -9.02 5.18 8.45
N ALA A 77 -10.24 5.47 8.90
CA ALA A 77 -10.57 6.76 9.53
C ALA A 77 -9.83 6.96 10.86
N GLU A 78 -9.74 5.93 11.70
CA GLU A 78 -8.93 5.96 12.93
C GLU A 78 -7.46 6.16 12.61
N ALA A 79 -6.91 5.40 11.64
CA ALA A 79 -5.51 5.51 11.23
C ALA A 79 -5.19 6.92 10.69
N HIS A 80 -6.10 7.46 9.88
CA HIS A 80 -6.01 8.81 9.33
C HIS A 80 -6.01 9.86 10.46
N THR A 81 -6.98 9.80 11.36
CA THR A 81 -7.11 10.74 12.49
C THR A 81 -5.90 10.68 13.41
N LYS A 82 -5.46 9.48 13.77
CA LYS A 82 -4.28 9.24 14.60
C LYS A 82 -3.03 9.83 13.96
N LYS A 83 -2.82 9.60 12.66
CA LYS A 83 -1.67 10.15 11.93
C LYS A 83 -1.75 11.68 11.84
N TRP A 84 -2.94 12.24 11.61
CA TRP A 84 -3.14 13.69 11.60
C TRP A 84 -2.78 14.33 12.94
N LYS A 85 -3.19 13.71 14.05
CA LYS A 85 -2.84 14.16 15.40
C LYS A 85 -1.34 14.10 15.68
N SER A 86 -0.63 13.11 15.12
CA SER A 86 0.82 12.95 15.34
C SER A 86 1.70 13.83 14.46
N ILE A 87 1.23 14.29 13.28
CA ILE A 87 2.05 15.11 12.37
C ILE A 87 2.10 16.56 12.86
N LYS A 88 3.31 17.11 13.05
CA LYS A 88 3.55 18.50 13.49
C LYS A 88 3.20 19.55 12.43
N ASN A 89 3.64 19.34 11.19
CA ASN A 89 3.47 20.31 10.09
C ASN A 89 2.11 20.22 9.37
N LYS A 90 1.20 19.38 9.86
CA LYS A 90 -0.14 19.14 9.30
C LYS A 90 -0.14 18.90 7.77
N SER A 91 0.90 18.24 7.25
CA SER A 91 0.97 17.88 5.84
C SER A 91 -0.01 16.74 5.50
N PHE A 92 -0.83 16.96 4.48
CA PHE A 92 -1.78 15.97 3.97
C PHE A 92 -1.13 14.82 3.20
N LEU A 93 0.10 15.01 2.68
CA LEU A 93 0.76 14.03 1.81
C LEU A 93 1.08 12.71 2.52
N HIS A 94 1.28 12.74 3.83
CA HIS A 94 1.68 11.58 4.63
C HIS A 94 0.50 10.88 5.32
N LEU A 95 -0.72 11.36 5.09
CA LEU A 95 -1.90 10.77 5.69
C LEU A 95 -2.25 9.44 4.99
N PRO A 96 -2.71 8.44 5.74
CA PRO A 96 -3.45 7.33 5.16
C PRO A 96 -4.62 7.84 4.33
N PRO A 97 -4.92 7.23 3.17
CA PRO A 97 -6.13 7.56 2.43
C PRO A 97 -7.36 7.25 3.28
N ASP A 98 -8.46 7.95 2.99
CA ASP A 98 -9.77 7.53 3.49
C ASP A 98 -10.21 6.20 2.85
N ALA A 99 -11.26 5.60 3.39
CA ALA A 99 -11.75 4.29 2.95
C ALA A 99 -12.21 4.28 1.48
N ASP A 100 -12.88 5.33 1.02
CA ASP A 100 -13.39 5.41 -0.35
C ASP A 100 -12.24 5.56 -1.35
N SER A 101 -11.33 6.49 -1.09
CA SER A 101 -10.13 6.68 -1.91
C SER A 101 -9.25 5.42 -1.95
N LEU A 102 -9.11 4.72 -0.83
CA LEU A 102 -8.37 3.46 -0.77
C LEU A 102 -9.07 2.36 -1.57
N CYS A 103 -10.40 2.25 -1.46
CA CYS A 103 -11.18 1.28 -2.23
C CYS A 103 -10.95 1.46 -3.74
N GLN A 104 -11.08 2.69 -4.24
CA GLN A 104 -10.79 3.03 -5.64
C GLN A 104 -9.32 2.75 -6.02
N HIS A 105 -8.39 2.97 -5.09
CA HIS A 105 -6.98 2.63 -5.26
C HIS A 105 -6.73 1.12 -5.34
N CYS A 106 -7.47 0.28 -4.63
CA CYS A 106 -7.29 -1.17 -4.60
C CYS A 106 -7.95 -1.88 -5.80
N LEU A 107 -9.11 -1.38 -6.23
CA LEU A 107 -9.84 -1.91 -7.37
C LEU A 107 -9.08 -1.75 -8.70
N ARG A 108 -8.34 -0.65 -8.90
CA ARG A 108 -7.53 -0.45 -10.12
C ARG A 108 -6.44 -1.52 -10.31
N PRO A 109 -5.56 -1.78 -9.33
CA PRO A 109 -4.65 -2.92 -9.31
C PRO A 109 -5.33 -4.26 -9.52
N ASN A 110 -6.52 -4.49 -8.95
CA ASN A 110 -7.26 -5.73 -9.18
C ASN A 110 -7.63 -5.90 -10.66
N TYR A 111 -8.17 -4.87 -11.30
CA TYR A 111 -8.45 -4.88 -12.74
C TYR A 111 -7.18 -5.13 -13.58
N LEU A 112 -6.07 -4.44 -13.28
CA LEU A 112 -4.80 -4.62 -13.99
C LEU A 112 -4.21 -6.02 -13.79
N ALA A 113 -4.30 -6.57 -12.58
CA ALA A 113 -3.90 -7.93 -12.28
C ALA A 113 -4.77 -8.92 -13.05
N TYR A 114 -6.09 -8.76 -13.02
CA TYR A 114 -7.03 -9.60 -13.73
C TYR A 114 -6.69 -9.69 -15.23
N LEU A 115 -6.44 -8.56 -15.90
CA LEU A 115 -6.05 -8.55 -17.31
C LEU A 115 -4.75 -9.33 -17.57
N MET A 116 -3.75 -9.16 -16.70
CA MET A 116 -2.46 -9.84 -16.84
C MET A 116 -2.59 -11.36 -16.67
N TRP A 117 -3.44 -11.80 -15.73
CA TRP A 117 -3.70 -13.22 -15.48
C TRP A 117 -4.61 -13.88 -16.54
N HIS A 118 -5.34 -13.09 -17.32
CA HIS A 118 -6.26 -13.57 -18.35
C HIS A 118 -5.91 -13.04 -19.76
N PRO A 119 -4.70 -13.29 -20.28
CA PRO A 119 -4.23 -12.71 -21.55
C PRO A 119 -4.94 -13.27 -22.80
N PHE A 120 -5.67 -14.38 -22.66
CA PHE A 120 -6.34 -15.06 -23.77
C PHE A 120 -7.86 -14.82 -23.81
N LEU A 121 -8.37 -13.82 -23.09
CA LEU A 121 -9.78 -13.43 -23.18
C LEU A 121 -10.10 -12.94 -24.60
N LYS A 122 -11.14 -13.52 -25.20
CA LYS A 122 -11.62 -13.07 -26.53
C LYS A 122 -12.06 -11.61 -26.51
N HIS A 123 -12.64 -11.18 -25.40
CA HIS A 123 -13.05 -9.81 -25.16
C HIS A 123 -12.57 -9.40 -23.76
N HIS A 124 -11.65 -8.44 -23.71
CA HIS A 124 -11.23 -7.90 -22.43
C HIS A 124 -12.31 -6.98 -21.85
N PRO A 125 -12.49 -6.99 -20.52
CA PRO A 125 -13.42 -6.08 -19.86
C PRO A 125 -13.00 -4.63 -20.11
N SER A 126 -13.98 -3.77 -20.35
CA SER A 126 -13.75 -2.32 -20.41
C SER A 126 -13.14 -1.84 -19.09
N PRO A 127 -12.21 -0.88 -19.07
CA PRO A 127 -11.78 -0.26 -17.82
C PRO A 127 -12.86 0.63 -17.20
N ILE A 128 -13.84 1.08 -18.00
CA ILE A 128 -14.92 1.95 -17.54
C ILE A 128 -15.81 1.20 -16.55
N GLY A 129 -16.02 1.77 -15.37
CA GLY A 129 -16.73 1.12 -14.27
C GLY A 129 -15.83 0.32 -13.32
N HIS A 130 -14.57 0.05 -13.69
CA HIS A 130 -13.57 -0.59 -12.83
C HIS A 130 -12.60 0.44 -12.23
N CYS A 131 -13.15 1.54 -11.72
CA CYS A 131 -12.40 2.70 -11.21
C CYS A 131 -11.67 3.53 -12.28
N TRP A 132 -12.13 3.41 -13.52
CA TRP A 132 -11.92 4.43 -14.55
C TRP A 132 -13.27 4.94 -15.06
N GLU A 133 -13.25 6.19 -15.50
CA GLU A 133 -14.37 6.87 -16.13
C GLU A 133 -13.94 7.53 -17.44
N LEU A 134 -14.89 7.77 -18.33
CA LEU A 134 -14.65 8.46 -19.59
C LEU A 134 -15.02 9.94 -19.43
N VAL A 135 -14.02 10.81 -19.44
CA VAL A 135 -14.19 12.26 -19.31
C VAL A 135 -13.57 12.92 -20.53
N ASP A 136 -14.39 13.61 -21.32
CA ASP A 136 -13.98 14.28 -22.58
C ASP A 136 -13.27 13.33 -23.55
N GLY A 137 -13.78 12.10 -23.69
CA GLY A 137 -13.18 11.07 -24.55
C GLY A 137 -11.86 10.49 -24.02
N ARG A 138 -11.45 10.84 -22.79
CA ARG A 138 -10.23 10.31 -22.16
C ARG A 138 -10.57 9.47 -20.94
N CYS A 139 -9.91 8.33 -20.83
CA CYS A 139 -10.01 7.46 -19.66
C CYS A 139 -9.28 8.12 -18.48
N ARG A 140 -9.98 8.38 -17.37
CA ARG A 140 -9.43 8.96 -16.15
C ARG A 140 -9.65 8.03 -14.97
N PRO A 141 -8.68 7.89 -14.04
CA PRO A 141 -8.90 7.14 -12.81
C PRO A 141 -9.94 7.83 -11.93
N VAL A 142 -10.95 7.08 -11.50
CA VAL A 142 -11.83 7.49 -10.40
C VAL A 142 -11.00 7.41 -9.12
N ARG A 143 -10.85 8.54 -8.44
CA ARG A 143 -10.04 8.64 -7.22
C ARG A 143 -10.86 8.44 -5.95
N HIS A 144 -12.12 8.82 -6.01
CA HIS A 144 -13.10 8.80 -4.93
C HIS A 144 -14.50 8.81 -5.56
N THR A 145 -15.49 8.28 -4.86
CA THR A 145 -16.91 8.30 -5.25
C THR A 145 -17.75 9.19 -4.33
N GLN A 146 -17.25 9.49 -3.13
CA GLN A 146 -17.95 10.36 -2.19
C GLN A 146 -17.79 11.84 -2.58
N PRO A 147 -18.81 12.68 -2.30
CA PRO A 147 -18.71 14.10 -2.57
C PRO A 147 -17.62 14.74 -1.71
N ALA A 148 -17.01 15.80 -2.23
CA ALA A 148 -16.14 16.65 -1.44
C ALA A 148 -16.91 17.23 -0.25
N LEU A 149 -16.16 17.62 0.80
CA LEU A 149 -16.73 18.31 1.95
C LEU A 149 -17.60 19.51 1.49
N PRO A 150 -18.73 19.77 2.16
CA PRO A 150 -19.53 20.96 1.91
C PRO A 150 -18.68 22.22 1.96
N LYS A 151 -18.97 23.19 1.07
CA LYS A 151 -18.25 24.48 1.05
C LYS A 151 -18.43 25.29 2.34
N HIS A 152 -19.48 24.98 3.10
CA HIS A 152 -19.79 25.63 4.37
C HIS A 152 -19.89 24.56 5.45
N LEU A 153 -18.97 24.63 6.42
CA LEU A 153 -19.04 23.82 7.63
C LEU A 153 -19.90 24.58 8.66
N PRO A 154 -20.82 23.91 9.36
CA PRO A 154 -21.47 24.51 10.51
C PRO A 154 -20.42 24.86 11.57
N SER A 155 -20.65 25.96 12.29
CA SER A 155 -19.77 26.34 13.40
C SER A 155 -19.71 25.20 14.44
N PRO A 156 -18.52 24.85 14.96
CA PRO A 156 -18.40 23.81 15.97
C PRO A 156 -19.26 24.17 17.17
N SER A 157 -19.93 23.17 17.74
CA SER A 157 -20.73 23.39 18.94
C SER A 157 -19.81 23.70 20.12
N PRO A 158 -20.24 24.49 21.12
CA PRO A 158 -19.42 24.81 22.31
C PRO A 158 -18.92 23.57 23.07
N ALA A 159 -19.59 22.42 22.92
CA ALA A 159 -19.20 21.16 23.57
C ALA A 159 -17.98 20.49 22.92
N GLU A 160 -17.73 20.72 21.62
CA GLU A 160 -16.62 20.12 20.89
C GLU A 160 -15.31 20.91 21.04
N ALA A 161 -15.39 22.17 21.46
CA ALA A 161 -14.23 23.03 21.68
C ALA A 161 -13.45 22.70 22.98
N SER A 162 -14.07 21.98 23.92
CA SER A 162 -13.47 21.69 25.24
C SER A 162 -12.65 20.40 25.30
N GLU A 163 -12.72 19.53 24.29
CA GLU A 163 -11.99 18.24 24.29
C GLU A 163 -10.57 18.33 23.71
N GLU A 164 -10.14 19.49 23.20
CA GLU A 164 -8.78 19.67 22.66
C GLU A 164 -7.70 19.96 23.72
N ALA A 165 -8.08 20.08 25.00
CA ALA A 165 -7.16 20.29 26.10
C ALA A 165 -6.81 18.96 26.78
N GLU A 166 -5.51 18.65 26.85
CA GLU A 166 -4.89 17.50 27.51
C GLU A 166 -4.79 16.19 26.70
N ILE A 167 -3.92 16.20 25.70
CA ILE A 167 -3.21 14.97 25.29
C ILE A 167 -1.73 15.22 25.55
N ASP A 168 -1.23 14.64 26.65
CA ASP A 168 0.19 14.56 26.98
C ASP A 168 0.89 13.71 25.92
N TYR A 169 1.71 14.35 25.09
CA TYR A 169 2.45 13.67 24.04
C TYR A 169 3.68 13.00 24.66
N ASP A 170 3.57 11.69 24.93
CA ASP A 170 4.72 10.83 25.17
C ASP A 170 5.67 10.93 23.96
N ASP A 171 6.87 11.45 24.22
CA ASP A 171 7.97 11.70 23.28
C ASP A 171 8.56 10.36 22.79
N GLY A 172 7.77 9.65 22.00
CA GLY A 172 8.24 8.55 21.17
C GLY A 172 9.04 9.10 20.01
N LYS A 173 10.36 9.19 20.21
CA LYS A 173 11.38 9.54 19.21
C LYS A 173 10.97 9.18 17.79
N ASP A 174 11.07 10.17 16.89
CA ASP A 174 11.19 9.96 15.45
C ASP A 174 12.43 9.09 15.16
N ASP A 175 12.29 7.78 15.28
CA ASP A 175 13.23 6.82 14.73
C ASP A 175 12.81 6.51 13.29
N ASP A 176 13.11 7.44 12.38
CA ASP A 176 13.43 7.09 10.98
C ASP A 176 14.86 6.48 10.93
N VAL A 177 15.13 5.56 11.87
CA VAL A 177 16.38 4.81 11.96
C VAL A 177 16.16 3.48 11.28
N ASN A 178 16.73 3.42 10.09
CA ASN A 178 17.10 2.22 9.36
C ASN A 178 17.71 1.16 10.29
N GLN A 179 16.89 0.25 10.83
CA GLN A 179 17.32 -0.88 11.67
C GLN A 179 17.98 -1.99 10.83
N ASN A 180 19.12 -1.70 10.20
CA ASN A 180 19.99 -2.72 9.60
C ASN A 180 21.49 -2.48 9.81
N ALA A 181 21.86 -1.59 10.74
CA ALA A 181 23.26 -1.32 11.05
C ALA A 181 23.61 -1.76 12.49
N LEU A 182 23.34 -3.01 12.88
CA LEU A 182 24.00 -3.60 14.05
C LEU A 182 23.86 -5.13 14.20
N ILE A 183 24.14 -5.93 13.16
CA ILE A 183 24.51 -7.35 13.39
C ILE A 183 25.58 -7.74 12.36
N ARG A 184 26.72 -8.25 12.88
CA ARG A 184 27.89 -8.87 12.23
C ARG A 184 29.05 -7.96 11.78
N THR A 185 29.88 -7.57 12.75
CA THR A 185 31.28 -7.97 12.69
C THR A 185 31.42 -9.39 13.26
N ASP A 186 32.41 -10.13 12.76
CA ASP A 186 32.83 -11.50 13.14
C ASP A 186 32.11 -12.66 12.43
N HIS A 187 32.41 -12.82 11.14
CA HIS A 187 32.90 -14.09 10.56
C HIS A 187 33.30 -13.86 9.10
N VAL A 188 34.49 -13.30 8.90
CA VAL A 188 35.23 -13.48 7.64
C VAL A 188 36.22 -14.60 7.90
N SER A 189 35.84 -15.83 7.58
CA SER A 189 36.80 -16.90 7.30
C SER A 189 36.08 -18.00 6.52
N GLN A 190 36.76 -18.45 5.46
CA GLN A 190 36.49 -19.65 4.66
C GLN A 190 35.28 -19.59 3.72
N CYS A 191 35.55 -19.22 2.47
CA CYS A 191 35.27 -20.02 1.28
C CYS A 191 35.77 -19.29 0.03
N HIS A 192 37.10 -19.16 -0.08
CA HIS A 192 37.76 -19.05 -1.37
C HIS A 192 38.60 -20.31 -1.49
N ASP A 193 38.16 -21.23 -2.34
CA ASP A 193 38.97 -22.20 -3.10
C ASP A 193 38.08 -23.37 -3.49
N ASN A 194 37.55 -23.33 -4.73
CA ASN A 194 37.47 -24.46 -5.65
C ASN A 194 36.61 -24.09 -6.86
N MET A 195 37.17 -23.28 -7.75
CA MET A 195 36.69 -23.28 -9.14
C MET A 195 37.82 -22.95 -10.12
N GLN A 196 38.87 -23.78 -10.07
CA GLN A 196 39.72 -24.00 -11.24
C GLN A 196 40.14 -25.46 -11.19
N HIS A 197 39.48 -26.33 -11.97
CA HIS A 197 40.02 -27.58 -12.51
C HIS A 197 38.95 -28.21 -13.42
N ASN A 198 38.74 -27.61 -14.59
CA ASN A 198 38.30 -28.41 -15.73
C ASN A 198 38.71 -27.75 -17.04
N THR A 199 39.98 -27.94 -17.39
CA THR A 199 40.40 -27.82 -18.79
C THR A 199 41.52 -28.82 -19.03
N LYS A 200 41.39 -29.55 -20.14
CA LYS A 200 42.34 -30.50 -20.73
C LYS A 200 42.16 -31.96 -20.29
N ARG A 201 41.41 -32.71 -21.10
CA ARG A 201 41.94 -33.88 -21.84
C ARG A 201 40.86 -34.45 -22.80
N LYS A 202 41.03 -34.17 -24.08
CA LYS A 202 40.70 -35.10 -25.18
C LYS A 202 41.93 -35.12 -26.09
N MET A 203 42.64 -36.26 -26.06
CA MET A 203 43.18 -36.86 -27.28
C MET A 203 42.05 -37.72 -27.86
#